data_AF-A0A838WEH8-F1
#
_entry.id   AF-A0A838WEH8-F1
#
_cell.length_a   1.000
_cell.length_b   1.000
_cell.length_c   1.000
_cell.angle_alpha   90.00
_cell.angle_beta   90.00
_cell.angle_gamma   90.00
#
_symmetry.space_group_name_H-M   'P 1'
#
loop_
_entity.id
_entity.type
_entity.pdbx_description
1 polymer ?
#
loop_
_entity_poly.entity_id
_entity_poly.type
_entity_poly.pdbx_seq_one_letter_code
_entity_poly.pdbx_strand_id
1 'polypeptide(L)'
;MTETLFALIATALLFAFIICCTVSAALQVVAWSRHARKGARVSVRAFWKPEGHFDEIGMHQITLARRLLLVGAVAYLSFGALNVAAIVLR
;
A
#
# COMPACT_ATOMS: atom_id res chain seq x y z
N MET A 1 28.71 1.40 15.05
CA MET A 1 27.55 0.49 15.30
C MET A 1 26.20 1.16 15.06
N THR A 2 26.01 2.43 15.44
CA THR A 2 24.76 3.17 15.19
C THR A 2 24.48 3.40 13.71
N GLU A 3 25.48 3.80 12.91
CA GLU A 3 25.32 4.03 11.46
C GLU A 3 24.84 2.79 10.69
N THR A 4 25.39 1.61 10.99
CA THR A 4 24.97 0.34 10.37
C THR A 4 23.56 -0.06 10.78
N LEU A 5 23.14 0.28 12.01
CA LEU A 5 21.80 -0.01 12.53
C LEU A 5 20.74 0.90 11.89
N PHE A 6 21.06 2.19 11.70
CA PHE A 6 20.23 3.14 10.96
C PHE A 6 20.05 2.72 9.49
N ALA A 7 21.13 2.31 8.82
CA ALA A 7 21.07 1.83 7.45
C ALA A 7 20.19 0.56 7.31
N LEU A 8 20.30 -0.39 8.24
CA LEU A 8 19.47 -1.59 8.25
C LEU A 8 17.98 -1.27 8.43
N ILE A 9 17.64 -0.44 9.41
CA ILE A 9 16.24 -0.04 9.67
C ILE A 9 15.67 0.72 8.46
N ALA A 10 16.44 1.64 7.89
CA ALA A 10 16.02 2.42 6.72
C ALA A 10 15.74 1.49 5.52
N THR A 11 16.62 0.52 5.27
CA THR A 11 16.45 -0.46 4.19
C THR A 11 15.23 -1.36 4.42
N ALA A 12 15.03 -1.84 5.66
CA ALA A 12 13.89 -2.67 6.02
C ALA A 12 12.54 -1.92 5.86
N LEU A 13 12.48 -0.65 6.25
CA LEU A 13 11.29 0.20 6.06
C LEU A 13 10.97 0.41 4.57
N LEU A 14 12.01 0.59 3.75
CA LEU A 14 11.86 0.80 2.31
C LEU A 14 11.37 -0.49 1.61
N PHE A 15 11.89 -1.66 2.00
CA PHE A 15 11.36 -2.94 1.55
C PHE A 15 9.93 -3.18 2.01
N ALA A 16 9.61 -2.89 3.28
CA ALA A 16 8.26 -3.02 3.80
C ALA A 16 7.27 -2.15 3.02
N PHE A 17 7.65 -0.91 2.69
CA PHE A 17 6.88 -0.02 1.83
C PHE A 17 6.62 -0.63 0.45
N ILE A 18 7.67 -1.09 -0.24
CA ILE A 18 7.55 -1.70 -1.58
C ILE A 18 6.63 -2.93 -1.55
N ILE A 19 6.78 -3.79 -0.54
CA ILE A 19 5.94 -4.99 -0.38
C ILE A 19 4.48 -4.59 -0.12
N CYS A 20 4.22 -3.63 0.77
CA CYS A 20 2.86 -3.17 1.04
C CYS A 20 2.19 -2.58 -0.22
N CYS A 21 2.93 -1.79 -1.00
CA CYS A 21 2.45 -1.21 -2.26
C CYS A 21 2.16 -2.28 -3.32
N THR A 22 3.08 -3.23 -3.52
CA THR A 22 2.92 -4.31 -4.51
C THR A 22 1.77 -5.25 -4.16
N VAL A 23 1.64 -5.66 -2.89
CA VAL A 23 0.50 -6.48 -2.42
C VAL A 23 -0.81 -5.71 -2.56
N SER A 24 -0.84 -4.42 -2.21
CA SER A 24 -2.03 -3.60 -2.41
C SER A 24 -2.43 -3.49 -3.88
N ALA A 25 -1.47 -3.25 -4.78
CA ALA A 25 -1.73 -3.19 -6.21
C ALA A 25 -2.25 -4.54 -6.74
N ALA A 26 -1.65 -5.66 -6.32
CA ALA A 26 -2.11 -7.00 -6.70
C ALA A 26 -3.55 -7.26 -6.24
N LEU A 27 -3.91 -6.88 -5.01
CA LEU A 27 -5.27 -7.02 -4.49
C LEU A 27 -6.28 -6.16 -5.28
N GLN A 28 -5.90 -4.94 -5.67
CA GLN A 28 -6.74 -4.09 -6.51
C GLN A 28 -6.95 -4.70 -7.91
N VAL A 29 -5.89 -5.26 -8.52
CA VAL A 29 -5.96 -5.95 -9.82
C VAL A 29 -6.82 -7.20 -9.75
N VAL A 30 -6.69 -8.00 -8.69
CA VAL A 30 -7.52 -9.21 -8.48
C VAL A 30 -8.99 -8.83 -8.30
N ALA A 31 -9.30 -7.82 -7.48
CA ALA A 31 -10.66 -7.35 -7.28
C ALA A 31 -11.28 -6.83 -8.60
N TRP A 32 -10.51 -6.08 -9.39
CA TRP A 32 -10.93 -5.54 -10.68
C TRP A 32 -11.13 -6.62 -11.75
N SER A 33 -10.19 -7.55 -11.88
CA SER A 33 -10.31 -8.65 -12.85
C SER A 33 -11.52 -9.53 -12.56
N ARG A 34 -11.83 -9.75 -11.28
CA ARG A 34 -13.04 -10.46 -10.85
C ARG A 34 -14.31 -9.70 -11.21
N HIS A 35 -14.33 -8.39 -11.01
CA HIS A 35 -15.46 -7.53 -11.36
C HIS A 35 -15.69 -7.48 -12.88
N ALA A 36 -14.62 -7.35 -13.68
CA ALA A 36 -14.69 -7.35 -15.14
C ALA A 36 -15.22 -8.67 -15.71
N ARG A 37 -14.86 -9.82 -15.12
CA ARG A 37 -15.40 -11.15 -15.52
C ARG A 37 -16.91 -11.29 -15.30
N LYS A 38 -17.52 -10.47 -14.43
CA LYS A 38 -18.97 -10.46 -14.21
C LYS A 38 -19.73 -9.62 -15.25
N GLY A 39 -19.07 -9.11 -16.29
CA GLY A 39 -19.69 -8.30 -17.34
C GLY A 39 -20.08 -6.89 -16.88
N ALA A 40 -19.68 -6.48 -15.68
CA ALA A 40 -19.94 -5.15 -15.16
C ALA A 40 -19.06 -4.11 -15.88
N ARG A 41 -19.67 -3.00 -16.32
CA ARG A 41 -18.94 -1.91 -16.97
C ARG A 41 -17.97 -1.29 -15.96
N VAL A 42 -16.69 -1.37 -16.33
CA VAL A 42 -15.60 -0.74 -15.60
C VAL A 42 -15.81 0.77 -15.56
N SER A 43 -16.18 1.30 -14.39
CA SER A 43 -16.36 2.73 -14.18
C SER A 43 -15.19 3.27 -13.35
N VAL A 44 -14.59 4.38 -13.78
CA VAL A 44 -13.55 5.08 -13.00
C VAL A 44 -14.11 5.57 -11.66
N ARG A 45 -15.43 5.76 -11.59
CA ARG A 45 -16.16 6.12 -10.37
C ARG A 45 -16.12 5.00 -9.31
N ALA A 46 -16.00 3.73 -9.72
CA ALA A 46 -15.82 2.58 -8.83
C ALA A 46 -14.50 2.63 -8.03
N PHE A 47 -13.51 3.41 -8.50
CA PHE A 47 -12.25 3.63 -7.79
C PHE A 47 -12.44 4.50 -6.53
N TRP A 48 -13.34 5.49 -6.64
CA TRP A 48 -13.64 6.46 -5.59
C TRP A 48 -14.77 5.98 -4.67
N LYS A 49 -15.81 5.37 -5.24
CA LYS A 49 -16.93 4.74 -4.52
C LYS A 49 -17.04 3.26 -4.93
N PRO A 50 -16.30 2.36 -4.25
CA PRO A 50 -16.35 0.92 -4.56
C PRO A 50 -17.67 0.27 -4.10
N GLU A 51 -18.37 0.92 -3.18
CA GLU A 51 -19.70 0.53 -2.69
C GLU A 51 -20.70 0.44 -3.86
N GLY A 52 -21.35 -0.71 -4.01
CA GLY A 52 -22.31 -0.98 -5.09
C GLY A 52 -21.72 -1.47 -6.42
N HIS A 53 -20.39 -1.53 -6.55
CA HIS A 53 -19.73 -2.05 -7.75
C HIS A 53 -19.10 -3.42 -7.49
N PHE A 54 -18.48 -3.62 -6.33
CA PHE A 54 -17.81 -4.88 -5.99
C PHE A 54 -18.68 -5.80 -5.14
N ASP A 55 -18.56 -7.11 -5.35
CA ASP A 55 -19.10 -8.10 -4.41
C ASP A 55 -18.44 -7.96 -3.04
N GLU A 56 -19.05 -8.53 -2.00
CA GLU A 56 -18.56 -8.48 -0.62
C GLU A 56 -17.08 -8.87 -0.47
N ILE A 57 -16.63 -9.88 -1.22
CA ILE A 57 -15.22 -10.31 -1.24
C ILE A 57 -14.32 -9.28 -1.94
N GLY A 58 -14.78 -8.68 -3.05
CA GLY A 58 -14.02 -7.63 -3.75
C GLY A 58 -13.91 -6.36 -2.91
N MET A 59 -14.97 -6.02 -2.16
CA MET A 59 -14.97 -4.94 -1.18
C MET A 59 -13.96 -5.20 -0.05
N HIS A 60 -13.88 -6.42 0.46
CA HIS A 60 -12.86 -6.80 1.45
C HIS A 60 -11.43 -6.66 0.89
N GLN A 61 -11.19 -7.10 -0.34
CA GLN A 61 -9.89 -6.96 -1.01
C GLN A 61 -9.47 -5.50 -1.20
N ILE A 62 -10.39 -4.64 -1.65
CA ILE A 62 -10.11 -3.20 -1.82
C ILE A 62 -9.88 -2.51 -0.47
N THR A 63 -10.63 -2.90 0.56
CA THR A 63 -10.45 -2.37 1.92
C THR A 63 -9.10 -2.77 2.49
N LEU A 64 -8.70 -4.04 2.33
CA LEU A 64 -7.39 -4.54 2.75
C LEU A 64 -6.27 -3.84 1.98
N ALA A 65 -6.43 -3.65 0.67
CA ALA A 65 -5.48 -2.94 -0.18
C ALA A 65 -5.28 -1.48 0.26
N ARG A 66 -6.36 -0.77 0.62
CA ARG A 66 -6.26 0.59 1.17
C ARG A 66 -5.56 0.62 2.53
N ARG A 67 -5.85 -0.34 3.42
CA ARG A 67 -5.15 -0.45 4.71
C ARG A 67 -3.67 -0.72 4.53
N LEU A 68 -3.29 -1.59 3.59
CA LEU A 68 -1.89 -1.85 3.24
C LEU A 68 -1.19 -0.62 2.68
N LEU A 69 -1.87 0.20 1.86
CA LEU A 69 -1.32 1.48 1.40
C LEU A 69 -1.09 2.46 2.55
N LEU A 70 -1.98 2.51 3.54
CA LEU A 70 -1.78 3.32 4.74
C LEU A 70 -0.57 2.85 5.54
N VAL A 71 -0.43 1.54 5.77
CA VAL A 71 0.74 0.96 6.45
C VAL A 71 2.03 1.27 5.68
N GLY A 72 2.01 1.12 4.35
CA GLY A 72 3.12 1.51 3.49
C GLY A 72 3.46 2.99 3.61
N ALA A 73 2.46 3.88 3.55
CA ALA A 73 2.67 5.31 3.70
C ALA A 73 3.31 5.67 5.06
N VAL A 74 2.87 5.02 6.15
CA VAL A 74 3.47 5.18 7.48
C VAL A 74 4.93 4.69 7.50
N ALA A 75 5.22 3.56 6.86
CA ALA A 75 6.59 3.04 6.75
C ALA A 75 7.50 4.02 5.97
N TYR A 76 7.00 4.60 4.88
CA TYR A 76 7.72 5.60 4.09
C TYR A 76 7.95 6.91 4.86
N LEU A 77 6.94 7.41 5.57
CA LEU A 77 7.10 8.57 6.44
C LEU A 77 8.10 8.31 7.58
N SER A 78 8.07 7.11 8.15
CA SER A 78 9.05 6.68 9.18
C SER A 78 10.47 6.64 8.61
N PHE A 79 10.65 6.16 7.37
CA PHE A 79 11.94 6.20 6.68
C PHE A 79 12.42 7.65 6.45
N GLY A 80 11.52 8.54 6.03
CA GLY A 80 11.83 9.97 5.86
C GLY A 80 12.27 10.62 7.18
N ALA A 81 11.52 10.38 8.26
CA ALA A 81 11.84 10.90 9.60
C ALA A 81 13.21 10.38 10.10
N LEU A 82 13.51 9.11 9.86
CA LEU A 82 14.80 8.50 10.18
C LEU A 82 15.96 9.17 9.43
N ASN A 83 15.80 9.45 8.13
CA ASN A 83 16.83 10.16 7.36
C ASN A 83 17.03 11.60 7.84
N VAL A 84 15.94 12.33 8.16
CA VAL A 84 16.04 13.69 8.71
C VAL A 84 16.76 13.67 10.07
N ALA A 85 16.38 12.76 10.96
CA ALA A 85 17.04 12.61 12.25
C ALA A 85 18.53 12.27 12.11
N ALA A 86 18.88 11.40 11.15
CA ALA A 86 20.26 11.04 10.86
C ALA A 86 21.08 12.22 10.31
N ILE A 87 20.46 13.16 9.58
CA ILE A 87 21.11 14.38 9.12
C ILE A 87 21.33 15.37 10.27
N VAL A 88 20.35 15.53 11.15
CA VAL A 88 20.42 16.48 12.29
C VAL A 88 21.39 16.02 13.37
N LEU A 89 21.51 14.71 13.59
CA LEU A 89 22.40 14.12 14.59
C LEU A 89 23.86 13.95 14.09
N ARG A 90 24.13 14.32 12.84
CA ARG A 90 25.45 14.24 12.21
C ARG A 90 26.13 15.60 12.22
#